data_AF-A0A4Y9FWI1-F1
#
_entry.id   AF-A0A4Y9FWI1-F1
#
_cell.length_a   1.000
_cell.length_b   1.000
_cell.length_c   1.000
_cell.angle_alpha   90.00
_cell.angle_beta   90.00
_cell.angle_gamma   90.00
#
_symmetry.space_group_name_H-M   'P 1'
#
loop_
_entity.id
_entity.type
_entity.pdbx_description
1 polymer ?
#
loop_
_entity_poly.entity_id
_entity_poly.type
_entity_poly.pdbx_seq_one_letter_code
_entity_poly.pdbx_strand_id
1 'polypeptide(L)'
;MSVAQTTPVRRPRLVRSIAYWVLVLTSIASLAIGVLLTVPNIGVMTSSLLDGSATGVEVYSGQAWVTLGAALAGAGVLGILIALALAAGASLIPRAVVTETAPEIAAEPESEPADADLATSGARD
;
A
#
# COMPACT_ATOMS: atom_id res chain seq x y z
N MET A 1 22.23 -2.85 -37.08
CA MET A 1 22.24 -2.06 -35.83
C MET A 1 21.06 -2.52 -34.98
N SER A 2 21.31 -3.17 -33.83
CA SER A 2 20.27 -3.72 -32.95
C SER A 2 19.85 -2.66 -31.94
N VAL A 3 18.57 -2.28 -31.92
CA VAL A 3 18.01 -1.32 -30.96
C VAL A 3 17.81 -2.05 -29.63
N ALA A 4 18.55 -1.66 -28.60
CA ALA A 4 18.33 -2.17 -27.24
C ALA A 4 17.02 -1.60 -26.69
N GLN A 5 16.01 -2.45 -26.51
CA GLN A 5 14.76 -2.06 -25.87
C GLN A 5 14.98 -1.91 -24.37
N THR A 6 14.93 -0.67 -23.87
CA THR A 6 14.97 -0.35 -22.45
C THR A 6 13.61 -0.64 -21.84
N THR A 7 13.50 -1.74 -21.09
CA THR A 7 12.27 -2.11 -20.37
C THR A 7 11.97 -1.05 -19.29
N PRO A 8 10.81 -0.40 -19.30
CA PRO A 8 10.48 0.61 -18.31
C PRO A 8 10.33 -0.04 -16.92
N VAL A 9 11.21 0.30 -15.98
CA VAL A 9 11.14 -0.17 -14.60
C VAL A 9 9.96 0.50 -13.90
N ARG A 10 8.84 -0.23 -13.78
CA ARG A 10 7.65 0.21 -13.05
C ARG A 10 7.93 0.19 -11.55
N ARG A 11 8.11 1.37 -10.94
CA ARG A 11 8.28 1.51 -9.49
C ARG A 11 6.91 1.38 -8.78
N PRO A 12 6.73 0.47 -7.81
CA PRO A 12 5.48 0.33 -7.06
C PRO A 12 5.15 1.58 -6.23
N ARG A 13 3.89 2.02 -6.25
CA ARG A 13 3.41 3.13 -5.41
C ARG A 13 3.23 2.63 -3.96
N LEU A 14 3.68 3.38 -2.95
CA LEU A 14 3.47 3.03 -1.53
C LEU A 14 2.00 2.77 -1.19
N VAL A 15 1.09 3.60 -1.72
CA VAL A 15 -0.36 3.47 -1.51
C VAL A 15 -0.94 2.17 -2.10
N ARG A 16 -0.22 1.55 -3.05
CA ARG A 16 -0.57 0.23 -3.63
C ARG A 16 0.27 -0.90 -3.02
N SER A 17 1.19 -0.59 -2.10
CA SER A 17 2.05 -1.58 -1.46
C SER A 17 1.25 -2.33 -0.39
N ILE A 18 1.05 -3.62 -0.60
CA ILE A 18 0.40 -4.51 0.37
C ILE A 18 1.18 -4.49 1.68
N ALA A 19 2.52 -4.52 1.63
CA ALA A 19 3.37 -4.49 2.82
C ALA A 19 3.15 -3.22 3.67
N TYR A 20 2.97 -2.07 3.03
CA TYR A 20 2.67 -0.81 3.74
C TYR A 20 1.33 -0.88 4.47
N TRP A 21 0.29 -1.38 3.79
CA TRP A 21 -1.03 -1.52 4.42
C TRP A 21 -1.06 -2.57 5.52
N VAL A 22 -0.34 -3.69 5.35
CA VAL A 22 -0.18 -4.69 6.42
C VAL A 22 0.46 -4.04 7.65
N LEU A 23 1.56 -3.29 7.49
CA LEU A 23 2.19 -2.57 8.59
C LEU A 23 1.21 -1.61 9.29
N VAL A 24 0.49 -0.79 8.53
CA VAL A 24 -0.46 0.19 9.08
C VAL A 24 -1.58 -0.51 9.85
N LEU A 25 -2.22 -1.50 9.23
CA LEU A 25 -3.34 -2.23 9.82
C LEU A 25 -2.94 -3.01 11.07
N THR A 26 -1.80 -3.71 11.04
CA THR A 26 -1.33 -4.45 12.22
C THR A 26 -0.91 -3.51 13.34
N SER A 27 -0.34 -2.35 13.03
CA SER A 27 0.02 -1.34 14.03
C SER A 27 -1.21 -0.77 14.72
N ILE A 28 -2.25 -0.40 13.95
CA ILE A 28 -3.52 0.08 14.50
C ILE A 28 -4.20 -1.02 15.33
N ALA A 29 -4.24 -2.25 14.82
CA ALA A 29 -4.82 -3.38 15.53
C ALA A 29 -4.08 -3.66 16.84
N SER A 30 -2.74 -3.68 16.83
CA SER A 30 -1.92 -3.87 18.02
C SER A 30 -2.17 -2.78 19.06
N LEU A 31 -2.28 -1.52 18.62
CA LEU A 31 -2.61 -0.41 19.50
C LEU A 31 -3.98 -0.59 20.16
N ALA A 32 -5.01 -0.88 19.35
CA ALA A 32 -6.37 -1.06 19.82
C ALA A 32 -6.50 -2.24 20.80
N ILE A 33 -5.88 -3.38 20.47
CA ILE A 33 -5.87 -4.57 21.33
C ILE A 33 -5.13 -4.26 22.63
N GLY A 34 -4.00 -3.56 22.57
CA GLY A 34 -3.25 -3.16 23.76
C GLY A 34 -4.08 -2.31 24.73
N VAL A 35 -4.82 -1.34 24.19
CA VAL A 35 -5.74 -0.50 24.97
C VAL A 35 -6.92 -1.31 25.53
N LEU A 36 -7.54 -2.17 24.71
CA LEU A 36 -8.66 -3.02 25.12
C LEU A 36 -8.29 -4.02 26.22
N LEU A 37 -7.05 -4.48 26.27
CA LEU A 37 -6.57 -5.30 27.37
C LEU A 37 -6.28 -4.47 28.62
N THR A 38 -5.77 -3.25 28.48
CA THR A 38 -5.27 -2.47 29.61
C THR A 38 -6.40 -1.80 30.40
N VAL A 39 -7.30 -1.09 29.71
CA VAL A 39 -8.30 -0.23 30.36
C VAL A 39 -9.28 -1.00 31.27
N PRO A 40 -9.84 -2.15 30.84
CA PRO A 40 -10.78 -2.90 31.68
C PRO A 40 -10.11 -3.46 32.94
N ASN A 41 -8.87 -3.94 32.85
CA ASN A 41 -8.14 -4.51 34.00
C ASN A 41 -7.86 -3.44 35.07
N ILE A 42 -7.49 -2.23 34.66
CA ILE A 42 -7.35 -1.09 35.59
C ILE A 42 -8.70 -0.76 36.25
N GLY A 43 -9.79 -0.81 35.48
CA GLY A 43 -11.15 -0.57 35.98
C GLY A 43 -11.58 -1.59 37.04
N VAL A 44 -11.38 -2.88 36.78
CA VAL A 44 -11.72 -3.97 37.71
C VAL A 44 -10.89 -3.88 39.00
N MET A 45 -9.60 -3.60 38.92
CA MET A 45 -8.78 -3.39 40.12
C MET A 45 -9.29 -2.20 40.93
N THR A 46 -9.59 -1.09 40.26
CA THR A 46 -10.09 0.12 40.90
C THR A 46 -11.43 -0.14 41.61
N SER A 47 -12.38 -0.82 40.96
CA SER A 47 -13.67 -1.13 41.58
C SER A 47 -13.53 -2.08 42.77
N SER A 48 -12.68 -3.10 42.65
CA SER A 48 -12.48 -4.10 43.70
C SER A 48 -11.78 -3.51 44.93
N LEU A 49 -10.88 -2.54 44.72
CA LEU A 49 -10.26 -1.79 45.80
C LEU A 49 -11.26 -0.86 46.51
N LEU A 50 -12.19 -0.26 45.77
CA LEU A 50 -13.23 0.61 46.33
C LEU A 50 -14.33 -0.18 47.08
N ASP A 51 -14.63 -1.39 46.62
CA ASP A 51 -15.61 -2.32 47.22
C ASP A 51 -15.03 -3.17 48.37
N GLY A 52 -13.70 -3.19 48.52
CA GLY A 52 -13.02 -4.02 49.53
C GLY A 52 -13.04 -5.53 49.25
N SER A 53 -13.46 -5.93 48.03
CA SER A 53 -13.54 -7.31 47.56
C SER A 53 -12.28 -7.78 46.81
N ALA A 54 -11.24 -6.94 46.75
CA ALA A 54 -10.00 -7.25 46.05
C ALA A 54 -9.37 -8.57 46.51
N THR A 55 -9.37 -9.57 45.64
CA THR A 55 -8.63 -10.82 45.81
C THR A 55 -7.29 -10.74 45.09
N GLY A 56 -6.34 -11.59 45.50
CA GLY A 56 -5.03 -11.66 44.84
C GLY A 56 -5.11 -12.04 43.35
N VAL A 57 -6.21 -12.64 42.91
CA VAL A 57 -6.42 -13.03 41.51
C VAL A 57 -6.71 -11.82 40.64
N GLU A 58 -7.53 -10.87 41.09
CA GLU A 58 -7.79 -9.64 40.31
C GLU A 58 -6.52 -8.79 40.17
N VAL A 59 -5.70 -8.72 41.21
CA VAL A 59 -4.49 -7.88 41.22
C VAL A 59 -3.36 -8.52 40.41
N TYR A 60 -3.05 -9.80 40.65
CA TYR A 60 -1.89 -10.44 40.04
C TYR A 60 -2.13 -10.83 38.58
N SER A 61 -3.33 -11.32 38.25
CA SER A 61 -3.67 -11.63 36.85
C SER A 61 -3.88 -10.35 36.05
N GLY A 62 -4.56 -9.35 36.63
CA GLY A 62 -4.80 -8.08 35.96
C GLY A 62 -3.51 -7.33 35.64
N GLN A 63 -2.49 -7.41 36.50
CA GLN A 63 -1.21 -6.73 36.25
C GLN A 63 -0.46 -7.34 35.06
N ALA A 64 -0.52 -8.67 34.91
CA ALA A 64 0.07 -9.35 33.75
C ALA A 64 -0.63 -8.91 32.45
N TRP A 65 -1.97 -8.83 32.46
CA TRP A 65 -2.74 -8.35 31.31
C TRP A 65 -2.49 -6.88 30.97
N VAL A 66 -2.36 -6.01 31.98
CA VAL A 66 -2.00 -4.59 31.80
C VAL A 66 -0.60 -4.47 31.18
N THR A 67 0.37 -5.24 31.66
CA THR A 67 1.75 -5.20 31.14
C THR A 67 1.80 -5.65 29.68
N LEU A 68 1.10 -6.74 29.35
CA LEU A 68 0.97 -7.22 27.98
C LEU A 68 0.27 -6.17 27.09
N GLY A 69 -0.85 -5.62 27.57
CA GLY A 69 -1.61 -4.60 26.86
C GLY A 69 -0.79 -3.34 26.58
N ALA A 70 0.00 -2.88 27.57
CA ALA A 70 0.91 -1.76 27.42
C ALA A 70 2.01 -2.03 26.38
N ALA A 71 2.58 -3.24 26.36
CA ALA A 71 3.57 -3.65 25.36
C ALA A 71 2.97 -3.66 23.94
N LEU A 72 1.76 -4.22 23.77
CA LEU A 72 1.05 -4.22 22.49
C LEU A 72 0.70 -2.80 22.03
N ALA A 73 0.26 -1.95 22.96
CA ALA A 73 -0.02 -0.55 22.69
C ALA A 73 1.25 0.18 22.22
N GLY A 74 2.37 0.02 22.94
CA GLY A 74 3.66 0.59 22.58
C GLY A 74 4.15 0.13 21.21
N ALA A 75 4.04 -1.17 20.91
CA ALA A 75 4.38 -1.73 19.59
C ALA A 75 3.51 -1.13 18.48
N GLY A 76 2.21 -0.95 18.73
CA GLY A 76 1.29 -0.30 17.78
C GLY A 76 1.65 1.16 17.50
N VAL A 77 1.96 1.94 18.54
CA VAL A 77 2.44 3.32 18.37
C VAL A 77 3.73 3.34 17.56
N LEU A 78 4.71 2.49 17.89
CA LEU A 78 5.98 2.43 17.18
C LEU A 78 5.79 2.08 15.70
N GLY A 79 4.92 1.12 15.39
CA GLY A 79 4.61 0.75 14.01
C GLY A 79 3.97 1.90 13.22
N ILE A 80 3.09 2.69 13.85
CA ILE A 80 2.52 3.90 13.24
C ILE A 80 3.61 4.94 12.95
N LEU A 81 4.54 5.16 13.88
CA LEU A 81 5.65 6.11 13.68
C LEU A 81 6.55 5.67 12.52
N ILE A 82 6.86 4.37 12.42
CA ILE A 82 7.62 3.81 11.29
C ILE A 82 6.85 4.01 9.98
N ALA A 83 5.55 3.73 9.95
CA ALA A 83 4.72 3.92 8.77
C ALA A 83 4.69 5.39 8.31
N LEU A 84 4.62 6.33 9.25
CA LEU A 84 4.71 7.76 8.98
C LEU A 84 6.09 8.16 8.44
N ALA A 85 7.16 7.65 9.04
CA ALA A 85 8.52 7.91 8.57
C ALA A 85 8.73 7.40 7.13
N LEU A 86 8.23 6.21 6.81
CA LEU A 86 8.27 5.66 5.44
C LEU A 86 7.46 6.52 4.46
N ALA A 87 6.27 6.96 4.84
CA ALA A 87 5.43 7.81 4.00
C ALA A 87 6.08 9.17 3.75
N ALA A 88 6.65 9.79 4.79
CA ALA A 88 7.41 11.02 4.69
C ALA A 88 8.63 10.86 3.78
N GLY A 89 9.44 9.82 4.00
CA GLY A 89 10.60 9.53 3.16
C GLY A 89 10.23 9.29 1.69
N ALA A 90 9.15 8.56 1.43
CA ALA A 90 8.64 8.34 0.07
C ALA A 90 8.14 9.62 -0.60
N SER A 91 7.63 10.59 0.18
CA SER A 91 7.14 11.87 -0.36
C SER A 91 8.26 12.79 -0.87
N LEU A 92 9.48 12.63 -0.35
CA LEU A 92 10.64 13.41 -0.77
C LEU A 92 11.29 12.89 -2.06
N ILE A 93 10.92 11.69 -2.54
CA ILE A 93 11.51 11.09 -3.73
C ILE A 93 10.81 11.67 -4.98
N PRO A 94 11.55 12.36 -5.87
CA PRO A 94 10.98 12.93 -7.09
C PRO A 94 10.26 11.87 -7.93
N ARG A 95 9.02 12.17 -8.28
CA ARG A 95 8.19 11.30 -9.11
C ARG A 95 8.53 11.55 -10.59
N ALA A 96 8.98 10.51 -11.29
CA ALA A 96 9.00 10.54 -12.74
C ALA A 96 7.54 10.66 -13.24
N VAL A 97 7.21 11.80 -13.83
CA VAL A 97 5.97 11.97 -14.58
C VAL A 97 6.15 11.14 -15.85
N VAL A 98 5.50 9.98 -15.90
CA VAL A 98 5.35 9.25 -17.16
C VAL A 98 4.27 9.98 -17.92
N THR A 99 4.68 10.85 -18.84
CA THR A 99 3.79 11.33 -19.89
C THR A 99 3.38 10.10 -20.68
N GLU A 100 2.11 9.70 -20.59
CA GLU A 100 1.55 8.73 -21.53
C GLU A 100 1.64 9.38 -22.92
N THR A 101 2.63 8.95 -23.71
CA THR A 101 2.64 9.25 -25.14
C THR A 101 1.36 8.64 -25.68
N ALA A 102 0.43 9.49 -26.12
CA ALA A 102 -0.77 9.05 -26.83
C ALA A 102 -0.35 8.09 -27.96
N PRO A 103 -1.08 6.99 -28.20
CA PRO A 103 -0.74 6.09 -29.29
C PRO A 103 -0.76 6.88 -30.60
N GLU A 104 0.41 7.03 -31.21
CA GLU A 104 0.53 7.54 -32.57
C GLU A 104 -0.21 6.55 -33.46
N ILE A 105 -1.41 6.95 -33.88
CA ILE A 105 -2.21 6.19 -34.84
C ILE A 105 -1.39 6.22 -36.12
N ALA A 106 -0.70 5.12 -36.41
CA ALA A 106 0.01 4.95 -37.67
C ALA A 106 -1.01 5.11 -38.80
N ALA A 107 -0.89 6.19 -39.57
CA ALA A 107 -1.64 6.33 -40.81
C ALA A 107 -1.25 5.14 -41.71
N GLU A 108 -2.22 4.28 -42.02
CA GLU A 108 -2.05 3.26 -43.05
C GLU A 108 -1.65 3.95 -44.36
N PRO A 109 -0.61 3.48 -45.07
CA PRO A 109 -0.31 4.01 -46.39
C PRO A 109 -1.48 3.70 -47.32
N GLU A 110 -2.11 4.76 -47.81
CA GLU A 110 -3.12 4.73 -48.85
C GLU A 110 -2.59 3.90 -50.03
N SER A 111 -3.28 2.81 -50.36
CA SER A 111 -2.92 1.93 -51.47
C SER A 111 -3.25 2.67 -52.75
N GLU A 112 -2.23 3.15 -53.46
CA GLU A 112 -2.34 3.65 -54.82
C GLU A 112 -2.89 2.52 -55.71
N PRO A 113 -4.06 2.69 -56.37
CA PRO A 113 -4.55 1.68 -57.28
C PRO A 113 -3.67 1.70 -58.52
N ALA A 114 -2.74 0.74 -58.58
CA ALA A 114 -2.28 0.19 -59.83
C ALA A 114 -3.51 -0.35 -60.56
N ASP A 115 -3.89 0.31 -61.66
CA ASP A 115 -4.44 -0.30 -62.89
C ASP A 115 -5.08 0.79 -63.78
N ALA A 116 -4.28 1.38 -64.66
CA ALA A 116 -4.76 1.99 -65.90
C ALA A 116 -3.64 2.02 -66.96
N ASP A 117 -2.91 0.91 -67.12
CA ASP A 117 -2.00 0.69 -68.26
C ASP A 117 -2.39 -0.58 -69.04
N LEU A 118 -3.65 -0.63 -69.52
CA LEU A 118 -4.12 -1.62 -70.50
C LEU A 118 -5.14 -1.01 -71.49
N ALA A 119 -4.84 0.17 -72.03
CA ALA A 119 -5.63 0.73 -73.13
C ALA A 119 -4.75 1.37 -74.21
N THR A 120 -3.68 0.69 -74.63
CA THR A 120 -3.14 0.86 -75.99
C THR A 120 -2.27 -0.33 -76.38
N SER A 121 -2.83 -1.22 -77.21
CA SER A 121 -2.13 -2.07 -78.21
C SER A 121 -2.83 -3.42 -78.35
N GLY A 122 -3.77 -3.48 -79.29
CA GLY A 122 -4.44 -4.68 -79.77
C GLY A 122 -5.05 -4.37 -81.12
N ALA A 123 -4.21 -4.39 -82.14
CA ALA A 123 -4.52 -4.06 -83.52
C ALA A 123 -5.18 -5.23 -84.27
N ARG A 124 -5.97 -4.90 -85.31
CA ARG A 124 -6.32 -5.71 -86.50
C ARG A 124 -7.18 -6.96 -86.27
N ASP A 125 -8.41 -6.92 -86.79
CA ASP A 125 -8.85 -7.66 -87.98
C ASP A 125 -10.20 -7.10 -88.49
#